data_AF-A0A968N375-F1
#
_entry.id   AF-A0A968N375-F1
#
_cell.length_a   1.000
_cell.length_b   1.000
_cell.length_c   1.000
_cell.angle_alpha   90.00
_cell.angle_beta   90.00
_cell.angle_gamma   90.00
#
_symmetry.space_group_name_H-M   'P 1'
#
loop_
_entity.id
_entity.type
_entity.pdbx_description
1 polymer ?
#
loop_
_entity_poly.entity_id
_entity_poly.type
_entity_poly.pdbx_seq_one_letter_code
_entity_poly.pdbx_strand_id
1 'polypeptide(L)'
;MTALDWQPADIEDKIGLNFKHPEILFLALSHPSYAKLAGEPGITNERLDFLGATILELSITTYFYQYCPYLKVANWQGLLPKLTENERLTKLWFQLNLGNSYPFLDLEEERSSLRQKKNNPFVPATRALVAAIHCDRGFTQARNWLYKHLIAPMLAKHLKKIQKRVEPETQLRFIGRYLLPAIVTDYLYTLLPHVTPAELLYFQRQLLTKQQQTAYKAVSQEFGNSGSQPFAEFLAQYYYQAAETSDRAAFRQTQTWFIEHCLDATELLRQAVERLRSQGVPQKWIIREVLGYASKDYQAGRERFYEILGETENDEEE
;
A
#
# COMPACT_ATOMS: atom_id res chain seq x y z
N MET A 1 -10.95 -8.66 23.47
CA MET A 1 -10.51 -7.26 23.62
C MET A 1 -10.84 -6.58 22.30
N THR A 2 -11.71 -5.59 22.27
CA THR A 2 -12.07 -4.91 21.02
C THR A 2 -11.04 -3.82 20.70
N ALA A 3 -11.05 -3.28 19.47
CA ALA A 3 -10.18 -2.17 19.08
C ALA A 3 -10.31 -0.95 20.03
N LEU A 4 -11.49 -0.74 20.65
CA LEU A 4 -11.74 0.36 21.58
C LEU A 4 -11.14 0.14 22.99
N ASP A 5 -10.90 -1.11 23.40
CA ASP A 5 -10.39 -1.42 24.75
C ASP A 5 -8.86 -1.49 24.79
N TRP A 6 -8.22 -1.56 23.63
CA TRP A 6 -6.78 -1.71 23.51
C TRP A 6 -6.05 -0.36 23.68
N GLN A 7 -5.03 -0.35 24.54
CA GLN A 7 -4.17 0.81 24.74
C GLN A 7 -2.95 0.75 23.82
N PRO A 8 -2.83 1.66 22.83
CA PRO A 8 -1.76 1.60 21.82
C PRO A 8 -0.40 2.07 22.36
N ALA A 9 -0.37 2.77 23.50
CA ALA A 9 0.80 3.52 23.99
C ALA A 9 2.10 2.69 24.06
N ASP A 10 2.06 1.47 24.61
CA ASP A 10 3.25 0.60 24.69
C ASP A 10 3.81 0.26 23.30
N ILE A 11 2.95 0.08 22.30
CA ILE A 11 3.38 -0.18 20.93
C ILE A 11 3.84 1.10 20.25
N GLU A 12 3.15 2.22 20.44
CA GLU A 12 3.53 3.55 19.93
C GLU A 12 4.93 3.97 20.42
N ASP A 13 5.24 3.72 21.69
CA ASP A 13 6.55 3.98 22.28
C ASP A 13 7.64 3.11 21.64
N LYS A 14 7.35 1.82 21.43
CA LYS A 14 8.26 0.87 20.76
C LYS A 14 8.55 1.24 19.31
N ILE A 15 7.55 1.69 18.56
CA ILE A 15 7.72 2.13 17.18
C ILE A 15 8.25 3.56 17.08
N GLY A 16 8.17 4.34 18.17
CA GLY A 16 8.59 5.74 18.24
C GLY A 16 7.70 6.67 17.41
N LEU A 17 6.40 6.39 17.35
CA LEU A 17 5.41 7.15 16.59
C LEU A 17 4.01 6.99 17.20
N ASN A 18 3.35 8.11 17.51
CA ASN A 18 1.95 8.14 17.93
C ASN A 18 1.01 8.17 16.73
N PHE A 19 -0.04 7.37 16.79
CA PHE A 19 -1.11 7.30 15.80
C PHE A 19 -2.21 8.32 16.13
N LYS A 20 -2.77 8.93 15.09
CA LYS A 20 -4.01 9.73 15.23
C LYS A 20 -5.24 8.84 15.32
N HIS A 21 -5.19 7.69 14.64
CA HIS A 21 -6.24 6.70 14.53
C HIS A 21 -5.70 5.34 15.03
N PRO A 22 -5.77 5.07 16.35
CA PRO A 22 -5.26 3.83 16.95
C PRO A 22 -5.86 2.54 16.37
N GLU A 23 -7.07 2.60 15.82
CA GLU A 23 -7.74 1.49 15.16
C GLU A 23 -6.98 0.97 13.93
N ILE A 24 -6.24 1.84 13.23
CA ILE A 24 -5.39 1.45 12.10
C ILE A 24 -4.19 0.65 12.61
N LEU A 25 -3.60 1.06 13.74
CA LEU A 25 -2.52 0.31 14.37
C LEU A 25 -3.02 -1.04 14.91
N PHE A 26 -4.21 -1.07 15.53
CA PHE A 26 -4.85 -2.31 15.92
C PHE A 26 -4.98 -3.27 14.73
N LEU A 27 -5.54 -2.81 13.61
CA LEU A 27 -5.70 -3.61 12.40
C LEU A 27 -4.35 -4.13 11.87
N ALA A 28 -3.29 -3.33 11.89
CA ALA A 28 -1.95 -3.76 11.46
C ALA A 28 -1.37 -4.89 12.32
N LEU A 29 -1.74 -4.91 13.60
CA LEU A 29 -1.32 -5.90 14.57
C LEU A 29 -2.23 -7.14 14.59
N SER A 30 -3.39 -7.13 13.95
CA SER A 30 -4.35 -8.25 13.94
C SER A 30 -3.95 -9.34 12.95
N HIS A 31 -3.30 -10.40 13.45
CA HIS A 31 -2.98 -11.58 12.65
C HIS A 31 -4.25 -12.41 12.33
N PRO A 32 -4.33 -13.09 11.17
CA PRO A 32 -5.49 -13.93 10.83
C PRO A 32 -5.88 -14.97 11.88
N SER A 33 -4.93 -15.49 12.65
CA SER A 33 -5.23 -16.44 13.73
C SER A 33 -6.03 -15.80 14.87
N TYR A 34 -5.70 -14.57 15.26
CA TYR A 34 -6.47 -13.82 16.26
C TYR A 34 -7.85 -13.45 15.74
N ALA A 35 -7.93 -12.95 14.50
CA ALA A 35 -9.20 -12.58 13.86
C ALA A 35 -10.19 -13.76 13.81
N LYS A 36 -9.68 -14.96 13.50
CA LYS A 36 -10.46 -16.19 13.53
C LYS A 36 -10.94 -16.53 14.95
N LEU A 37 -10.07 -16.45 15.96
CA LEU A 37 -10.43 -16.70 17.36
C LEU A 37 -11.51 -15.71 17.84
N ALA A 38 -11.39 -14.45 17.46
CA ALA A 38 -12.32 -13.38 17.85
C ALA A 38 -13.69 -13.45 17.13
N GLY A 39 -13.86 -14.35 16.15
CA GLY A 39 -15.08 -14.42 15.34
C GLY A 39 -15.20 -13.30 14.30
N GLU A 40 -14.11 -12.58 14.02
CA GLU A 40 -14.05 -11.42 13.12
C GLU A 40 -13.01 -11.64 12.00
N PRO A 41 -13.15 -12.67 11.15
CA PRO A 41 -12.12 -13.05 10.18
C PRO A 41 -11.82 -11.99 9.11
N GLY A 42 -12.62 -10.92 9.02
CA GLY A 42 -12.37 -9.77 8.15
C GLY A 42 -11.47 -8.69 8.76
N ILE A 43 -11.20 -8.75 10.07
CA ILE A 43 -10.36 -7.79 10.79
C ILE A 43 -8.94 -8.36 10.88
N THR A 44 -8.27 -8.41 9.72
CA THR A 44 -6.90 -8.91 9.59
C THR A 44 -5.98 -7.86 8.98
N ASN A 45 -4.69 -7.98 9.26
CA ASN A 45 -3.66 -7.12 8.72
C ASN A 45 -3.35 -7.37 7.23
N GLU A 46 -4.00 -8.34 6.57
CA GLU A 46 -3.59 -8.81 5.24
C GLU A 46 -3.76 -7.73 4.15
N ARG A 47 -4.81 -6.91 4.23
CA ARG A 47 -4.98 -5.77 3.30
C ARG A 47 -3.90 -4.71 3.53
N LEU A 48 -3.52 -4.48 4.79
CA LEU A 48 -2.42 -3.56 5.13
C LEU A 48 -1.06 -4.13 4.73
N ASP A 49 -0.83 -5.45 4.85
CA ASP A 49 0.39 -6.10 4.33
C ASP A 49 0.51 -5.88 2.81
N PHE A 50 -0.58 -6.08 2.07
CA PHE A 50 -0.62 -5.86 0.63
C PHE A 50 -0.25 -4.42 0.24
N LEU A 51 -0.84 -3.41 0.88
CA LEU A 51 -0.46 -2.01 0.71
C LEU A 51 0.99 -1.74 1.17
N GLY A 52 1.35 -2.33 2.30
CA GLY A 52 2.64 -2.13 2.96
C GLY A 52 3.80 -2.61 2.13
N ALA A 53 3.62 -3.66 1.35
CA ALA A 53 4.61 -4.16 0.41
C ALA A 53 5.03 -3.09 -0.61
N THR A 54 4.07 -2.41 -1.25
CA THR A 54 4.36 -1.40 -2.28
C THR A 54 4.89 -0.10 -1.66
N ILE A 55 4.35 0.31 -0.50
CA ILE A 55 4.86 1.49 0.24
C ILE A 55 6.28 1.28 0.74
N LEU A 56 6.63 0.08 1.20
CA LEU A 56 7.98 -0.30 1.62
C LEU A 56 8.97 -0.19 0.45
N GLU A 57 8.64 -0.78 -0.70
CA GLU A 57 9.50 -0.73 -1.88
C GLU A 57 9.66 0.70 -2.40
N LEU A 58 8.57 1.48 -2.49
CA LEU A 58 8.65 2.89 -2.88
C LEU A 58 9.51 3.71 -1.90
N SER A 59 9.37 3.47 -0.59
CA SER A 59 10.19 4.15 0.42
C SER A 59 11.68 3.85 0.21
N ILE A 60 12.06 2.59 0.03
CA ILE A 60 13.47 2.21 -0.19
C ILE A 60 14.00 2.78 -1.51
N THR A 61 13.21 2.74 -2.58
CA THR A 61 13.68 3.26 -3.87
C THR A 61 13.82 4.78 -3.86
N THR A 62 12.90 5.53 -3.24
CA THR A 62 13.06 6.97 -3.01
C THR A 62 14.31 7.30 -2.18
N TYR A 63 14.69 6.43 -1.23
CA TYR A 63 15.95 6.58 -0.49
C TYR A 63 17.14 6.49 -1.44
N PHE A 64 17.15 5.50 -2.33
CA PHE A 64 18.24 5.35 -3.30
C PHE A 64 18.35 6.56 -4.20
N TYR A 65 17.23 7.11 -4.65
CA TYR A 65 17.23 8.28 -5.50
C TYR A 65 17.79 9.51 -4.78
N GLN A 66 17.42 9.71 -3.52
CA GLN A 66 17.85 10.86 -2.73
C GLN A 66 19.30 10.75 -2.25
N TYR A 67 19.71 9.59 -1.75
CA TYR A 67 20.99 9.43 -1.03
C TYR A 67 22.03 8.60 -1.77
N CYS A 68 21.64 7.82 -2.77
CA CYS A 68 22.53 6.99 -3.58
C CYS A 68 22.55 7.38 -5.08
N PRO A 69 22.53 8.67 -5.48
CA PRO A 69 22.44 9.06 -6.89
C PRO A 69 23.69 8.67 -7.71
N TYR A 70 24.79 8.37 -7.02
CA TYR A 70 26.07 7.92 -7.59
C TYR A 70 26.10 6.42 -7.94
N LEU A 71 25.07 5.65 -7.59
CA LEU A 71 24.97 4.24 -7.94
C LEU A 71 24.17 4.06 -9.23
N LYS A 72 24.56 3.11 -10.07
CA LYS A 72 23.77 2.72 -11.24
C LYS A 72 22.50 1.98 -10.83
N VAL A 73 21.50 1.96 -11.70
CA VAL A 73 20.23 1.26 -11.42
C VAL A 73 20.44 -0.25 -11.18
N ALA A 74 21.44 -0.86 -11.82
CA ALA A 74 21.80 -2.26 -11.57
C ALA A 74 22.19 -2.51 -10.09
N ASN A 75 22.84 -1.54 -9.43
CA ASN A 75 23.15 -1.65 -8.00
C ASN A 75 21.88 -1.51 -7.15
N TRP A 76 20.98 -0.60 -7.50
CA TRP A 76 19.69 -0.45 -6.81
C TRP A 76 18.85 -1.72 -6.91
N GLN A 77 18.81 -2.35 -8.08
CA GLN A 77 18.15 -3.63 -8.32
C GLN A 77 18.73 -4.77 -7.48
N GLY A 78 20.05 -4.78 -7.24
CA GLY A 78 20.69 -5.76 -6.35
C GLY A 78 20.51 -5.48 -4.86
N LEU A 79 20.29 -4.22 -4.47
CA LEU A 79 20.13 -3.80 -3.07
C LEU A 79 18.69 -3.91 -2.58
N LEU A 80 17.70 -3.58 -3.43
CA LEU A 80 16.30 -3.55 -3.03
C LEU A 80 15.84 -4.89 -2.42
N PRO A 81 16.05 -6.07 -3.05
CA PRO A 81 15.61 -7.34 -2.49
C PRO A 81 16.26 -7.67 -1.13
N LYS A 82 17.50 -7.24 -0.91
CA LYS A 82 18.20 -7.44 0.37
C LYS A 82 17.63 -6.58 1.50
N LEU A 83 17.04 -5.43 1.16
CA LEU A 83 16.38 -4.56 2.14
C LEU A 83 14.95 -4.99 2.44
N THR A 84 14.32 -5.74 1.54
CA THR A 84 12.93 -6.23 1.66
C THR A 84 12.83 -7.72 1.98
N GLU A 85 13.96 -8.42 2.15
CA GLU A 85 13.98 -9.85 2.45
C GLU A 85 13.35 -10.18 3.81
N ASN A 86 12.78 -11.39 3.91
CA ASN A 86 12.03 -11.84 5.08
C ASN A 86 12.86 -11.76 6.37
N GLU A 87 14.14 -12.16 6.32
CA GLU A 87 15.04 -12.08 7.48
C GLU A 87 15.18 -10.64 7.97
N ARG A 88 15.31 -9.69 7.04
CA ARG A 88 15.49 -8.27 7.34
C ARG A 88 14.25 -7.67 7.99
N LEU A 89 13.08 -7.91 7.43
CA LEU A 89 11.81 -7.40 7.98
C LEU A 89 11.51 -8.02 9.34
N THR A 90 11.77 -9.33 9.49
CA THR A 90 11.68 -10.00 10.78
C THR A 90 12.63 -9.36 11.80
N LYS A 91 13.89 -9.16 11.43
CA LYS A 91 14.87 -8.53 12.32
C LYS A 91 14.42 -7.15 12.78
N LEU A 92 13.88 -6.32 11.88
CA LEU A 92 13.30 -5.02 12.23
C LEU A 92 12.19 -5.17 13.28
N TRP A 93 11.23 -6.07 13.08
CA TRP A 93 10.14 -6.33 14.03
C TRP A 93 10.66 -6.61 15.45
N PHE A 94 11.71 -7.43 15.57
CA PHE A 94 12.32 -7.73 16.86
C PHE A 94 13.17 -6.60 17.44
N GLN A 95 13.83 -5.81 16.58
CA GLN A 95 14.57 -4.62 17.02
C GLN A 95 13.65 -3.53 17.59
N LEU A 96 12.38 -3.50 17.16
CA LEU A 96 11.35 -2.65 17.76
C LEU A 96 10.76 -3.25 19.05
N ASN A 97 11.31 -4.36 19.56
CA ASN A 97 10.77 -5.11 20.71
C ASN A 97 9.32 -5.61 20.53
N LEU A 98 8.78 -5.59 19.31
CA LEU A 98 7.44 -6.12 18.98
C LEU A 98 7.41 -7.64 18.91
N GLY A 99 8.59 -8.24 18.86
CA GLY A 99 8.79 -9.67 18.89
C GLY A 99 8.02 -10.39 19.97
N ASN A 100 8.15 -9.93 21.21
CA ASN A 100 7.50 -10.54 22.38
C ASN A 100 6.15 -9.91 22.72
N SER A 101 5.83 -8.75 22.14
CA SER A 101 4.60 -8.00 22.44
C SER A 101 3.57 -7.94 21.31
N TYR A 102 3.77 -8.61 20.17
CA TYR A 102 2.76 -8.82 19.11
C TYR A 102 1.42 -9.28 19.74
N PRO A 103 0.44 -8.38 19.95
CA PRO A 103 -0.61 -8.61 20.95
C PRO A 103 -1.77 -9.42 20.37
N PHE A 104 -1.98 -9.35 19.06
CA PHE A 104 -3.06 -10.04 18.36
C PHE A 104 -2.50 -11.13 17.44
N LEU A 105 -1.65 -11.96 18.03
CA LEU A 105 -1.12 -13.18 17.41
C LEU A 105 -1.51 -14.37 18.29
N ASP A 106 -2.47 -15.15 17.82
CA ASP A 106 -2.92 -16.36 18.49
C ASP A 106 -2.30 -17.59 17.82
N LEU A 107 -1.04 -17.87 18.13
CA LEU A 107 -0.33 -19.08 17.68
C LEU A 107 0.33 -19.72 18.91
N GLU A 108 0.14 -21.02 19.09
CA GLU A 108 0.66 -21.77 20.24
C GLU A 108 2.21 -21.91 20.22
N GLU A 109 2.83 -21.78 19.04
CA GLU A 109 4.27 -21.90 18.87
C GLU A 109 5.04 -20.71 19.47
N GLU A 110 6.22 -21.00 20.02
CA GLU A 110 7.11 -19.95 20.49
C GLU A 110 7.49 -18.96 19.38
N ARG A 111 7.54 -17.68 19.74
CA ARG A 111 7.82 -16.59 18.80
C ARG A 111 9.22 -16.66 18.19
N SER A 112 10.18 -17.25 18.91
CA SER A 112 11.53 -17.58 18.43
C SER A 112 11.47 -18.56 17.24
N SER A 113 10.71 -19.63 17.38
CA SER A 113 10.49 -20.67 16.37
C SER A 113 9.73 -20.14 15.16
N LEU A 114 8.71 -19.31 15.37
CA LEU A 114 7.93 -18.69 14.28
C LEU A 114 8.78 -17.86 13.30
N ARG A 115 9.91 -17.29 13.75
CA ARG A 115 10.80 -16.50 12.88
C ARG A 115 11.43 -17.32 11.75
N GLN A 116 11.65 -18.61 12.01
CA GLN A 116 12.34 -19.52 11.08
C GLN A 116 11.36 -20.24 10.16
N LYS A 117 10.06 -20.13 10.42
CA LYS A 117 9.03 -20.79 9.63
C LYS A 117 8.85 -20.11 8.27
N LYS A 118 8.39 -20.90 7.29
CA LYS A 118 7.99 -20.39 5.98
C LYS A 118 6.83 -19.39 6.08
N ASN A 119 5.86 -19.65 6.96
CA ASN A 119 4.74 -18.78 7.29
C ASN A 119 5.07 -17.82 8.44
N ASN A 120 6.24 -17.19 8.40
CA ASN A 120 6.67 -16.23 9.41
C ASN A 120 5.71 -15.02 9.46
N PRO A 121 4.99 -14.80 10.58
CA PRO A 121 3.95 -13.78 10.68
C PRO A 121 4.51 -12.36 10.87
N PHE A 122 5.79 -12.21 11.19
CA PHE A 122 6.42 -10.92 11.47
C PHE A 122 6.70 -10.13 10.19
N VAL A 123 6.90 -10.81 9.06
CA VAL A 123 7.09 -10.19 7.75
C VAL A 123 5.84 -9.43 7.29
N PRO A 124 4.66 -10.08 7.17
CA PRO A 124 3.44 -9.37 6.80
C PRO A 124 3.05 -8.32 7.85
N ALA A 125 3.27 -8.58 9.14
CA ALA A 125 3.03 -7.60 10.20
C ALA A 125 3.89 -6.34 10.05
N THR A 126 5.17 -6.48 9.67
CA THR A 126 6.07 -5.34 9.45
C THR A 126 5.58 -4.49 8.27
N ARG A 127 5.15 -5.12 7.17
CA ARG A 127 4.58 -4.40 6.03
C ARG A 127 3.25 -3.73 6.40
N ALA A 128 2.38 -4.45 7.12
CA ALA A 128 1.13 -3.89 7.60
C ALA A 128 1.34 -2.66 8.51
N LEU A 129 2.37 -2.68 9.38
CA LEU A 129 2.76 -1.53 10.18
C LEU A 129 3.21 -0.34 9.30
N VAL A 130 3.99 -0.60 8.25
CA VAL A 130 4.39 0.44 7.28
C VAL A 130 3.17 1.07 6.60
N ALA A 131 2.21 0.24 6.15
CA ALA A 131 0.96 0.73 5.59
C ALA A 131 0.13 1.51 6.61
N ALA A 132 0.05 1.07 7.85
CA ALA A 132 -0.68 1.77 8.90
C ALA A 132 -0.11 3.17 9.15
N ILE A 133 1.22 3.31 9.21
CA ILE A 133 1.88 4.63 9.32
C ILE A 133 1.55 5.49 8.09
N HIS A 134 1.52 4.89 6.89
CA HIS A 134 1.15 5.60 5.67
C HIS A 134 -0.30 6.09 5.70
N CYS A 135 -1.26 5.23 6.05
CA CYS A 135 -2.68 5.57 6.14
C CYS A 135 -2.93 6.66 7.19
N ASP A 136 -2.28 6.58 8.35
CA ASP A 136 -2.52 7.51 9.46
C ASP A 136 -1.75 8.84 9.34
N ARG A 137 -0.50 8.79 8.86
CA ARG A 137 0.42 9.94 8.89
C ARG A 137 0.91 10.41 7.51
N GLY A 138 0.63 9.65 6.45
CA GLY A 138 1.03 9.93 5.08
C GLY A 138 2.36 9.28 4.68
N PHE A 139 2.60 9.22 3.36
CA PHE A 139 3.79 8.58 2.77
C PHE A 139 5.12 9.08 3.33
N THR A 140 5.29 10.40 3.48
CA THR A 140 6.53 10.99 4.00
C THR A 140 6.89 10.47 5.38
N GLN A 141 5.91 10.27 6.26
CA GLN A 141 6.16 9.73 7.60
C GLN A 141 6.52 8.24 7.56
N ALA A 142 5.82 7.43 6.77
CA ALA A 142 6.17 6.01 6.58
C ALA A 142 7.59 5.86 6.00
N ARG A 143 7.92 6.68 4.99
CA ARG A 143 9.24 6.75 4.35
C ARG A 143 10.33 7.11 5.36
N ASN A 144 10.16 8.21 6.11
CA ASN A 144 11.14 8.67 7.09
C ASN A 144 11.32 7.66 8.24
N TRP A 145 10.24 7.02 8.67
CA TRP A 145 10.29 5.95 9.67
C TRP A 145 11.13 4.76 9.18
N LEU A 146 10.91 4.31 7.94
CA LEU A 146 11.74 3.27 7.32
C LEU A 146 13.20 3.71 7.16
N TYR A 147 13.45 4.97 6.84
CA TYR A 147 14.83 5.47 6.72
C TYR A 147 15.56 5.33 8.05
N LYS A 148 14.93 5.76 9.13
CA LYS A 148 15.47 5.69 10.49
C LYS A 148 15.68 4.25 10.97
N HIS A 149 14.66 3.41 10.84
CA HIS A 149 14.64 2.10 11.50
C HIS A 149 15.18 0.95 10.63
N LEU A 150 14.98 1.00 9.31
CA LEU A 150 15.38 -0.08 8.40
C LEU A 150 16.70 0.20 7.67
N ILE A 151 16.82 1.41 7.09
CA ILE A 151 17.84 1.71 6.07
C ILE A 151 19.12 2.30 6.69
N ALA A 152 19.00 3.36 7.48
CA ALA A 152 20.13 4.07 8.07
C ALA A 152 21.09 3.16 8.85
N PRO A 153 20.62 2.19 9.67
CA PRO A 153 21.50 1.26 10.38
C PRO A 153 22.41 0.43 9.47
N MET A 154 22.09 0.29 8.18
CA MET A 154 22.93 -0.41 7.19
C MET A 154 23.73 0.54 6.32
N LEU A 155 23.04 1.51 5.71
CA LEU A 155 23.57 2.23 4.57
C LEU A 155 24.21 3.57 4.93
N ALA A 156 23.86 4.17 6.07
CA ALA A 156 24.33 5.52 6.42
C ALA A 156 25.85 5.64 6.42
N LYS A 157 26.55 4.62 6.96
CA LYS A 157 28.02 4.55 6.98
C LYS A 157 28.68 4.36 5.62
N HIS A 158 27.90 4.02 4.59
CA HIS A 158 28.38 3.80 3.22
C HIS A 158 27.99 4.94 2.26
N LEU A 159 27.33 5.99 2.77
CA LEU A 159 26.94 7.15 1.97
C LEU A 159 28.17 7.96 1.56
N LYS A 160 28.20 8.36 0.29
CA LYS A 160 29.23 9.25 -0.24
C LYS A 160 28.68 10.66 -0.37
N LYS A 161 29.57 11.66 -0.32
CA LYS A 161 29.19 13.04 -0.67
C LYS A 161 28.61 13.06 -2.07
N ILE A 162 27.39 13.56 -2.21
CA ILE A 162 26.70 13.67 -3.50
C ILE A 162 27.41 14.76 -4.32
N GLN A 163 28.00 14.37 -5.45
CA GLN A 163 28.63 15.30 -6.39
C GLN A 163 27.88 15.35 -7.72
N LYS A 164 27.45 14.19 -8.23
CA LYS A 164 26.71 14.06 -9.50
C LYS A 164 25.84 12.80 -9.49
N ARG A 165 24.72 12.85 -10.21
CA ARG A 165 23.85 11.70 -10.51
C ARG A 165 24.34 10.97 -11.76
N VAL A 166 24.45 9.63 -11.69
CA VAL A 166 25.11 8.82 -12.75
C VAL A 166 24.19 8.54 -13.94
N GLU A 167 22.91 8.19 -13.70
CA GLU A 167 21.96 7.80 -14.76
C GLU A 167 20.56 8.40 -14.48
N PRO A 168 20.36 9.73 -14.59
CA PRO A 168 19.14 10.40 -14.13
C PRO A 168 17.83 9.85 -14.68
N GLU A 169 17.70 9.66 -15.99
CA GLU A 169 16.45 9.17 -16.59
C GLU A 169 16.17 7.72 -16.20
N THR A 170 17.20 6.87 -16.23
CA THR A 170 17.06 5.44 -15.87
C THR A 170 16.70 5.28 -14.39
N GLN A 171 17.26 6.12 -13.52
CA GLN A 171 16.96 6.15 -12.10
C GLN A 171 15.53 6.65 -11.83
N LEU A 172 15.06 7.69 -12.51
CA LEU A 172 13.67 8.14 -12.44
C LEU A 172 12.71 7.05 -12.90
N ARG A 173 12.99 6.41 -14.03
CA ARG A 173 12.22 5.27 -14.54
C ARG A 173 12.17 4.12 -13.54
N PHE A 174 13.27 3.86 -12.83
CA PHE A 174 13.29 2.85 -11.78
C PHE A 174 12.34 3.20 -10.63
N ILE A 175 12.37 4.43 -10.13
CA ILE A 175 11.42 4.90 -9.09
C ILE A 175 9.98 4.78 -9.57
N GLY A 176 9.72 5.22 -10.80
CA GLY A 176 8.40 5.16 -11.42
C GLY A 176 7.77 3.78 -11.44
N ARG A 177 8.58 2.74 -11.62
CA ARG A 177 8.13 1.33 -11.59
C ARG A 177 7.62 0.89 -10.22
N TYR A 178 8.00 1.56 -9.13
CA TYR A 178 7.51 1.31 -7.77
C TYR A 178 6.48 2.35 -7.32
N LEU A 179 6.58 3.57 -7.84
CA LEU A 179 5.63 4.64 -7.57
C LEU A 179 4.25 4.33 -8.14
N LEU A 180 4.16 3.87 -9.39
CA LEU A 180 2.88 3.55 -10.01
C LEU A 180 2.14 2.41 -9.26
N PRO A 181 2.76 1.25 -8.95
CA PRO A 181 2.10 0.25 -8.12
C PRO A 181 1.70 0.74 -6.74
N ALA A 182 2.50 1.58 -6.07
CA ALA A 182 2.14 2.14 -4.77
C ALA A 182 0.92 3.05 -4.84
N ILE A 183 0.84 3.93 -5.85
CA ILE A 183 -0.32 4.80 -6.10
C ILE A 183 -1.57 3.98 -6.40
N VAL A 184 -1.46 2.98 -7.30
CA VAL A 184 -2.57 2.10 -7.68
C VAL A 184 -3.06 1.29 -6.48
N THR A 185 -2.14 0.71 -5.69
CA THR A 185 -2.52 -0.07 -4.50
C THR A 185 -3.18 0.79 -3.44
N ASP A 186 -2.64 1.98 -3.15
CA ASP A 186 -3.25 2.89 -2.17
C ASP A 186 -4.65 3.34 -2.60
N TYR A 187 -4.81 3.62 -3.90
CA TYR A 187 -6.12 3.96 -4.45
C TYR A 187 -7.10 2.80 -4.34
N LEU A 188 -6.74 1.60 -4.77
CA LEU A 188 -7.59 0.41 -4.68
C LEU A 188 -7.92 0.01 -3.23
N TYR A 189 -6.96 0.17 -2.31
CA TYR A 189 -7.17 -0.08 -0.87
C TYR A 189 -8.28 0.81 -0.31
N THR A 190 -8.37 2.05 -0.79
CA THR A 190 -9.38 3.03 -0.38
C THR A 190 -10.70 2.84 -1.13
N LEU A 191 -10.63 2.63 -2.45
CA LEU A 191 -11.80 2.49 -3.33
C LEU A 191 -12.60 1.22 -3.04
N LEU A 192 -11.92 0.12 -2.70
CA LEU A 192 -12.53 -1.19 -2.49
C LEU A 192 -12.31 -1.65 -1.04
N PRO A 193 -13.01 -1.03 -0.07
CA PRO A 193 -12.93 -1.44 1.33
C PRO A 193 -13.38 -2.90 1.50
N HIS A 194 -12.81 -3.57 2.50
CA HIS A 194 -13.10 -4.97 2.90
C HIS A 194 -12.91 -6.07 1.83
N VAL A 195 -12.55 -5.72 0.59
CA VAL A 195 -12.18 -6.66 -0.46
C VAL A 195 -10.84 -7.33 -0.14
N THR A 196 -10.73 -8.63 -0.46
CA THR A 196 -9.55 -9.45 -0.12
C THR A 196 -8.28 -8.99 -0.87
N PRO A 197 -7.07 -9.26 -0.35
CA PRO A 197 -5.82 -8.96 -1.06
C PRO A 197 -5.71 -9.61 -2.44
N ALA A 198 -6.30 -10.79 -2.64
CA ALA A 198 -6.31 -11.47 -3.93
C ALA A 198 -7.11 -10.69 -4.99
N GLU A 199 -8.24 -10.11 -4.58
CA GLU A 199 -9.07 -9.28 -5.43
C GLU A 199 -8.42 -7.91 -5.69
N LEU A 200 -7.82 -7.29 -4.67
CA LEU A 200 -7.02 -6.06 -4.88
C LEU A 200 -5.86 -6.30 -5.85
N LEU A 201 -5.17 -7.44 -5.74
CA LEU A 201 -4.10 -7.84 -6.66
C LEU A 201 -4.62 -8.05 -8.10
N TYR A 202 -5.82 -8.59 -8.26
CA TYR A 202 -6.45 -8.73 -9.57
C TYR A 202 -6.61 -7.36 -10.25
N PHE A 203 -7.25 -6.39 -9.60
CA PHE A 203 -7.44 -5.05 -10.15
C PHE A 203 -6.12 -4.30 -10.35
N GLN A 204 -5.19 -4.43 -9.40
CA GLN A 204 -3.86 -3.85 -9.53
C GLN A 204 -3.17 -4.34 -10.81
N ARG A 205 -3.23 -5.64 -11.10
CA ARG A 205 -2.62 -6.20 -12.32
C ARG A 205 -3.26 -5.67 -13.60
N GLN A 206 -4.57 -5.46 -13.62
CA GLN A 206 -5.26 -4.88 -14.77
C GLN A 206 -4.77 -3.46 -15.06
N LEU A 207 -4.63 -2.63 -14.01
CA LEU A 207 -4.17 -1.25 -14.11
C LEU A 207 -2.67 -1.12 -14.42
N LEU A 208 -1.87 -2.15 -14.15
CA LEU A 208 -0.42 -2.13 -14.38
C LEU A 208 0.03 -2.78 -15.69
N THR A 209 -0.90 -3.22 -16.55
CA THR A 209 -0.55 -3.83 -17.84
C THR A 209 0.26 -2.90 -18.75
N LYS A 210 1.01 -3.48 -19.70
CA LYS A 210 1.74 -2.68 -20.70
C LYS A 210 0.80 -1.83 -21.58
N GLN A 211 -0.39 -2.35 -21.86
CA GLN A 211 -1.42 -1.62 -22.62
C GLN A 211 -1.87 -0.38 -21.85
N GLN A 212 -2.22 -0.54 -20.57
CA GLN A 212 -2.58 0.59 -19.71
C GLN A 212 -1.44 1.61 -19.59
N GLN A 213 -0.20 1.18 -19.36
CA GLN A 213 0.94 2.09 -19.32
C GLN A 213 1.19 2.84 -20.64
N THR A 214 0.78 2.28 -21.77
CA THR A 214 0.83 2.97 -23.07
C THR A 214 -0.26 4.03 -23.17
N ALA A 215 -1.47 3.74 -22.68
CA ALA A 215 -2.56 4.72 -22.58
C ALA A 215 -2.18 5.88 -21.65
N TYR A 216 -1.65 5.59 -20.46
CA TYR A 216 -1.19 6.61 -19.50
C TYR A 216 -0.06 7.47 -20.09
N LYS A 217 0.83 6.87 -20.88
CA LYS A 217 1.85 7.61 -21.61
C LYS A 217 1.23 8.59 -22.61
N ALA A 218 0.18 8.19 -23.33
CA ALA A 218 -0.52 9.08 -24.25
C ALA A 218 -1.10 10.29 -23.52
N VAL A 219 -1.81 10.06 -22.41
CA VAL A 219 -2.32 11.13 -21.53
C VAL A 219 -1.20 12.07 -21.09
N SER A 220 -0.07 11.53 -20.62
CA SER A 220 1.04 12.37 -20.13
C SER A 220 1.67 13.30 -21.18
N GLN A 221 1.44 13.08 -22.48
CA GLN A 221 1.95 13.98 -23.54
C GLN A 221 1.27 15.35 -23.50
N GLU A 222 0.01 15.40 -23.07
CA GLU A 222 -0.72 16.66 -22.83
C GLU A 222 -0.12 17.44 -21.66
N PHE A 223 0.67 16.78 -20.81
CA PHE A 223 1.32 17.33 -19.62
C PHE A 223 2.84 17.46 -19.78
N GLY A 224 3.33 17.54 -21.02
CA GLY A 224 4.74 17.82 -21.33
C GLY A 224 5.65 16.59 -21.41
N ASN A 225 5.11 15.38 -21.42
CA ASN A 225 5.89 14.20 -21.80
C ASN A 225 6.28 14.29 -23.29
N SER A 226 7.58 14.18 -23.59
CA SER A 226 8.13 14.26 -24.95
C SER A 226 7.70 13.12 -25.89
N GLY A 227 6.90 12.16 -25.43
CA GLY A 227 6.43 11.02 -26.21
C GLY A 227 7.46 9.91 -26.39
N SER A 228 8.76 10.16 -26.17
CA SER A 228 9.80 9.12 -26.11
C SER A 228 9.95 8.53 -24.70
N GLN A 229 9.67 9.34 -23.68
CA GLN A 229 9.79 8.98 -22.27
C GLN A 229 8.72 7.96 -21.82
N PRO A 230 9.09 6.85 -21.16
CA PRO A 230 8.12 5.92 -20.58
C PRO A 230 7.29 6.57 -19.46
N PHE A 231 6.02 6.16 -19.33
CA PHE A 231 5.12 6.73 -18.32
C PHE A 231 5.66 6.68 -16.89
N ALA A 232 6.30 5.56 -16.50
CA ALA A 232 6.94 5.44 -15.19
C ALA A 232 7.96 6.56 -14.92
N GLU A 233 8.77 6.91 -15.91
CA GLU A 233 9.77 7.97 -15.77
C GLU A 233 9.12 9.35 -15.64
N PHE A 234 8.09 9.63 -16.44
CA PHE A 234 7.28 10.85 -16.33
C PHE A 234 6.64 10.98 -14.94
N LEU A 235 6.00 9.91 -14.46
CA LEU A 235 5.31 9.92 -13.16
C LEU A 235 6.28 10.17 -12.01
N ALA A 236 7.48 9.62 -12.08
CA ALA A 236 8.53 9.89 -11.10
C ALA A 236 9.02 11.35 -11.17
N GLN A 237 9.15 11.93 -12.37
CA GLN A 237 9.49 13.34 -12.53
C GLN A 237 8.40 14.24 -11.93
N TYR A 238 7.13 13.96 -12.23
CA TYR A 238 5.99 14.66 -11.66
C TYR A 238 6.01 14.62 -10.13
N TYR A 239 6.25 13.44 -9.54
CA TYR A 239 6.39 13.27 -8.09
C TYR A 239 7.52 14.12 -7.50
N TYR A 240 8.70 14.15 -8.11
CA TYR A 240 9.82 14.94 -7.57
C TYR A 240 9.61 16.44 -7.76
N GLN A 241 8.97 16.88 -8.84
CA GLN A 241 8.56 18.27 -9.01
C GLN A 241 7.54 18.70 -7.95
N ALA A 242 6.57 17.84 -7.64
CA ALA A 242 5.64 18.05 -6.53
C ALA A 242 6.38 18.08 -5.17
N ALA A 243 7.41 17.25 -5.00
CA ALA A 243 8.20 17.22 -3.77
C ALA A 243 9.07 18.48 -3.54
N GLU A 244 9.45 19.19 -4.60
CA GLU A 244 10.14 20.49 -4.49
C GLU A 244 9.26 21.57 -3.86
N THR A 245 7.94 21.51 -4.09
CA THR A 245 6.98 22.44 -3.47
C THR A 245 6.48 21.94 -2.11
N SER A 246 6.16 20.65 -1.99
CA SER A 246 5.75 20.03 -0.74
C SER A 246 6.01 18.53 -0.73
N ASP A 247 7.15 18.13 -0.16
CA ASP A 247 7.51 16.73 0.05
C ASP A 247 6.42 15.93 0.80
N ARG A 248 5.68 16.59 1.71
CA ARG A 248 4.57 15.98 2.44
C ARG A 248 3.35 15.68 1.56
N ALA A 249 3.09 16.53 0.56
CA ALA A 249 1.92 16.40 -0.31
C ALA A 249 2.23 15.65 -1.61
N ALA A 250 3.50 15.51 -2.00
CA ALA A 250 3.93 15.00 -3.30
C ALA A 250 3.28 13.66 -3.70
N PHE A 251 3.24 12.69 -2.78
CA PHE A 251 2.61 11.38 -3.05
C PHE A 251 1.11 11.54 -3.37
N ARG A 252 0.38 12.29 -2.52
CA ARG A 252 -1.06 12.52 -2.71
C ARG A 252 -1.35 13.33 -3.97
N GLN A 253 -0.59 14.39 -4.24
CA GLN A 253 -0.73 15.17 -5.47
C GLN A 253 -0.49 14.33 -6.72
N THR A 254 0.55 13.49 -6.72
CA THR A 254 0.84 12.59 -7.85
C THR A 254 -0.25 11.55 -8.03
N GLN A 255 -0.77 10.99 -6.93
CA GLN A 255 -1.88 10.05 -6.96
C GLN A 255 -3.16 10.71 -7.49
N THR A 256 -3.53 11.88 -6.99
CA THR A 256 -4.70 12.64 -7.45
C THR A 256 -4.61 12.92 -8.93
N TRP A 257 -3.46 13.44 -9.39
CA TRP A 257 -3.23 13.65 -10.82
C TRP A 257 -3.40 12.35 -11.63
N PHE A 258 -2.82 11.24 -11.17
CA PHE A 258 -2.97 9.96 -11.86
C PHE A 258 -4.43 9.49 -11.93
N ILE A 259 -5.17 9.56 -10.83
CA ILE A 259 -6.58 9.13 -10.79
C ILE A 259 -7.43 9.98 -11.72
N GLU A 260 -7.31 11.31 -11.63
CA GLU A 260 -8.15 12.25 -12.39
C GLU A 260 -7.93 12.18 -13.91
N HIS A 261 -6.71 11.86 -14.35
CA HIS A 261 -6.35 11.94 -15.76
C HIS A 261 -6.18 10.58 -16.44
N CYS A 262 -5.84 9.54 -15.68
CA CYS A 262 -5.53 8.23 -16.24
C CYS A 262 -6.56 7.15 -15.93
N LEU A 263 -7.44 7.35 -14.94
CA LEU A 263 -8.40 6.34 -14.51
C LEU A 263 -9.84 6.79 -14.70
N ASP A 264 -10.70 5.85 -15.07
CA ASP A 264 -12.15 6.00 -14.92
C ASP A 264 -12.56 5.29 -13.63
N ALA A 265 -12.80 6.08 -12.58
CA ALA A 265 -13.15 5.57 -11.26
C ALA A 265 -14.51 4.86 -11.24
N THR A 266 -15.47 5.35 -12.03
CA THR A 266 -16.81 4.78 -12.13
C THR A 266 -16.76 3.42 -12.80
N GLU A 267 -16.05 3.34 -13.93
CA GLU A 267 -15.86 2.08 -14.66
C GLU A 267 -15.09 1.04 -13.84
N LEU A 268 -14.05 1.47 -13.11
CA LEU A 268 -13.30 0.58 -12.23
C LEU A 268 -14.18 0.02 -11.09
N LEU A 269 -15.03 0.88 -10.49
CA LEU A 269 -15.97 0.45 -9.46
C LEU A 269 -17.02 -0.51 -10.04
N ARG A 270 -17.53 -0.25 -11.25
CA ARG A 270 -18.45 -1.14 -11.97
C ARG A 270 -17.85 -2.53 -12.17
N GLN A 271 -16.64 -2.60 -12.74
CA GLN A 271 -15.92 -3.86 -12.93
C GLN A 271 -15.69 -4.61 -11.61
N ALA A 272 -15.44 -3.87 -10.51
CA ALA A 272 -15.31 -4.46 -9.19
C ALA A 272 -16.61 -5.08 -8.68
N VAL A 273 -17.73 -4.37 -8.80
CA VAL A 273 -19.05 -4.86 -8.41
C VAL A 273 -19.46 -6.09 -9.23
N GLU A 274 -19.30 -6.03 -10.56
CA GLU A 274 -19.60 -7.15 -11.47
C GLU A 274 -18.81 -8.40 -11.12
N ARG A 275 -17.52 -8.24 -10.84
CA ARG A 275 -16.64 -9.35 -10.50
C ARG A 275 -17.05 -9.98 -9.17
N LEU A 276 -17.28 -9.19 -8.14
CA LEU A 276 -17.74 -9.69 -6.83
C LEU A 276 -19.08 -10.44 -6.98
N ARG A 277 -20.02 -9.89 -7.77
CA ARG A 277 -21.29 -10.56 -8.09
C ARG A 277 -21.06 -11.90 -8.79
N SER A 278 -20.17 -11.94 -9.79
CA SER A 278 -19.83 -13.17 -10.54
C SER A 278 -19.23 -14.28 -9.67
N GLN A 279 -18.64 -13.91 -8.53
CA GLN A 279 -18.06 -14.82 -7.54
C GLN A 279 -19.07 -15.26 -6.48
N GLY A 280 -20.34 -14.84 -6.58
CA GLY A 280 -21.38 -15.16 -5.61
C GLY A 280 -21.31 -14.35 -4.31
N VAL A 281 -20.59 -13.22 -4.30
CA VAL A 281 -20.60 -12.32 -3.14
C VAL A 281 -21.99 -11.70 -2.99
N PRO A 282 -22.65 -11.80 -1.82
CA PRO A 282 -24.02 -11.28 -1.67
C PRO A 282 -24.10 -9.78 -1.96
N GLN A 283 -25.11 -9.34 -2.71
CA GLN A 283 -25.36 -7.92 -3.01
C GLN A 283 -25.39 -7.05 -1.74
N LYS A 284 -26.08 -7.53 -0.70
CA LYS A 284 -26.13 -6.84 0.60
C LYS A 284 -24.75 -6.65 1.25
N TRP A 285 -23.85 -7.60 1.04
CA TRP A 285 -22.47 -7.47 1.48
C TRP A 285 -21.73 -6.41 0.65
N ILE A 286 -21.86 -6.43 -0.69
CA ILE A 286 -21.22 -5.44 -1.57
C ILE A 286 -21.69 -4.02 -1.23
N ILE A 287 -22.99 -3.81 -1.06
CA ILE A 287 -23.58 -2.52 -0.69
C ILE A 287 -23.01 -2.01 0.63
N ARG A 288 -22.90 -2.89 1.63
CA ARG A 288 -22.44 -2.50 2.97
C ARG A 288 -20.93 -2.28 3.03
N GLU A 289 -20.17 -3.23 2.51
CA GLU A 289 -18.74 -3.37 2.75
C GLU A 289 -17.90 -2.70 1.65
N VAL A 290 -18.42 -2.57 0.43
CA VAL A 290 -17.70 -1.93 -0.69
C VAL A 290 -18.26 -0.54 -0.96
N LEU A 291 -19.59 -0.40 -1.05
CA LEU A 291 -20.22 0.89 -1.33
C LEU A 291 -20.42 1.76 -0.07
N GLY A 292 -20.23 1.21 1.13
CA GLY A 292 -20.24 1.97 2.38
C GLY A 292 -21.62 2.33 2.91
N TYR A 293 -22.70 1.69 2.44
CA TYR A 293 -24.06 1.96 2.91
C TYR A 293 -24.41 1.07 4.11
N ALA A 294 -24.62 1.69 5.28
CA ALA A 294 -25.05 0.97 6.47
C ALA A 294 -26.41 0.28 6.26
N SER A 295 -26.75 -0.72 7.08
CA SER A 295 -28.01 -1.48 6.89
C SER A 295 -29.29 -0.63 6.95
N LYS A 296 -29.25 0.51 7.65
CA LYS A 296 -30.34 1.50 7.69
C LYS A 296 -30.51 2.28 6.38
N ASP A 297 -29.45 2.36 5.57
CA ASP A 297 -29.37 3.11 4.31
C ASP A 297 -29.35 2.15 3.09
N TYR A 298 -29.81 0.91 3.29
CA TYR A 298 -29.72 -0.16 2.29
C TYR A 298 -30.39 0.20 0.96
N GLN A 299 -31.55 0.86 1.00
CA GLN A 299 -32.29 1.20 -0.22
C GLN A 299 -31.51 2.17 -1.11
N ALA A 300 -30.94 3.24 -0.53
CA ALA A 300 -30.07 4.16 -1.26
C ALA A 300 -28.81 3.45 -1.80
N GLY A 301 -28.28 2.50 -1.03
CA GLY A 301 -27.14 1.68 -1.48
C GLY A 301 -27.50 0.74 -2.62
N ARG A 302 -28.73 0.21 -2.65
CA ARG A 302 -29.26 -0.63 -3.71
C ARG A 302 -29.49 0.17 -5.00
N GLU A 303 -30.04 1.37 -4.91
CA GLU A 303 -30.16 2.29 -6.04
C GLU A 303 -28.78 2.59 -6.64
N ARG A 304 -27.80 2.93 -5.79
CA ARG A 304 -26.42 3.17 -6.23
C ARG A 304 -25.77 1.93 -6.86
N PHE A 305 -26.07 0.74 -6.34
CA PHE A 305 -25.56 -0.53 -6.88
C PHE A 305 -25.99 -0.74 -8.34
N TYR A 306 -27.28 -0.57 -8.66
CA TYR A 306 -27.76 -0.71 -10.04
C TYR A 306 -27.32 0.45 -10.93
N GLU A 307 -27.23 1.68 -10.40
CA GLU A 307 -26.67 2.83 -11.12
C GLU A 307 -25.25 2.55 -11.60
N ILE A 308 -24.40 1.99 -10.73
CA ILE A 308 -23.03 1.60 -11.07
C ILE A 308 -23.01 0.54 -12.18
N LEU A 309 -23.93 -0.42 -12.15
CA LEU A 309 -24.02 -1.49 -13.15
C LEU A 309 -24.66 -1.04 -14.47
N GLY A 310 -25.35 0.11 -14.49
CA GLY A 310 -26.15 0.53 -15.63
C GLY A 310 -27.37 -0.36 -15.86
N GLU A 311 -27.85 -1.01 -14.80
CA GLU A 311 -28.99 -1.94 -14.80
C GLU A 311 -30.23 -1.24 -14.18
N THR A 312 -31.42 -1.79 -14.42
CA THR A 312 -32.65 -1.37 -13.75
C THR A 312 -33.00 -2.31 -12.60
N GLU A 313 -33.70 -1.82 -11.57
CA GLU A 313 -34.03 -2.63 -10.38
C GLU A 313 -34.82 -3.92 -10.67
N ASN A 314 -35.43 -4.03 -11.86
CA ASN A 314 -36.25 -5.17 -12.28
C ASN A 314 -35.45 -6.32 -12.91
N ASP A 315 -34.14 -6.16 -13.13
CA ASP A 315 -33.33 -7.13 -13.89
C ASP A 315 -32.89 -8.37 -13.06
N GLU A 316 -33.32 -8.49 -11.80
CA GLU A 316 -33.00 -9.63 -10.90
C GLU A 316 -34.23 -10.48 -10.48
N GLU A 317 -35.43 -10.23 -11.04
CA GLU A 317 -36.65 -11.04 -10.76
C GLU A 317 -36.93 -12.17 -11.77
N GLU A 318 -36.04 -12.46 -12.74
CA GLU A 318 -36.12 -13.62 -13.65
C GLU A 318 -35.00 -14.65 -13.45
#